data_AF-A0A9E4H203-F1
#
_entry.id   AF-A0A9E4H203-F1
#
_cell.length_a   1.000
_cell.length_b   1.000
_cell.length_c   1.000
_cell.angle_alpha   90.00
_cell.angle_beta   90.00
_cell.angle_gamma   90.00
#
_symmetry.space_group_name_H-M   'P 1'
#
loop_
_entity.id
_entity.type
_entity.pdbx_description
1 polymer ?
#
loop_
_entity_poly.entity_id
_entity_poly.type
_entity_poly.pdbx_seq_one_letter_code
_entity_poly.pdbx_strand_id
1 'polypeptide(L)'
;MIAAPLAITGAVANLLGWSDVLWNIDIPGSQSFWISAAIVLFFEAIPEEFAFRGYLYGKGLQKMNAFKASALSILLFVALPVATAPIQGLLFDSVYVGGHSQVTGGYLITMFFFAVFQQFLRYHSGSIWTGIGFHFSFVYLLRYLGPESSDIIQLTGDVQQGPLQVVLPVGIILGFAAVLWFYRKSRIQKDIKPFSS
;
A
#
# COMPACT_ATOMS: atom_id res chain seq x y z
N MET A 1 5.93 5.63 -10.04
CA MET A 1 6.42 4.29 -9.64
C MET A 1 5.31 3.31 -9.22
N ILE A 2 4.07 3.75 -8.95
CA ILE A 2 2.96 2.85 -8.52
C ILE A 2 2.05 2.42 -9.69
N ALA A 3 2.00 3.20 -10.78
CA ALA A 3 1.36 2.78 -12.03
C ALA A 3 1.95 1.47 -12.59
N ALA A 4 3.25 1.21 -12.37
CA ALA A 4 3.89 -0.02 -12.82
C ALA A 4 3.40 -1.27 -12.05
N PRO A 5 3.38 -1.32 -10.70
CA PRO A 5 2.75 -2.40 -9.95
C PRO A 5 1.30 -2.68 -10.35
N LEU A 6 0.50 -1.64 -10.61
CA LEU A 6 -0.90 -1.80 -11.01
C LEU A 6 -1.04 -2.31 -12.44
N ALA A 7 -0.25 -1.77 -13.37
CA ALA A 7 -0.21 -2.27 -14.74
C ALA A 7 0.29 -3.72 -14.81
N ILE A 8 1.29 -4.09 -13.99
CA ILE A 8 1.75 -5.47 -13.85
C ILE A 8 0.66 -6.35 -13.25
N THR A 9 -0.05 -5.88 -12.23
CA THR A 9 -1.15 -6.62 -11.59
C THR A 9 -2.27 -6.89 -12.59
N GLY A 10 -2.72 -5.87 -13.34
CA GLY A 10 -3.71 -6.02 -14.39
C GLY A 10 -3.24 -6.94 -15.53
N ALA A 11 -2.00 -6.77 -16.00
CA ALA A 11 -1.44 -7.63 -17.04
C ALA A 11 -1.35 -9.11 -16.61
N VAL A 12 -0.91 -9.38 -15.38
CA VAL A 12 -0.83 -10.74 -14.83
C VAL A 12 -2.23 -11.33 -14.63
N ALA A 13 -3.19 -10.56 -14.13
CA ALA A 13 -4.57 -11.00 -13.96
C ALA A 13 -5.20 -11.41 -15.30
N ASN A 14 -4.97 -10.63 -16.35
CA ASN A 14 -5.46 -10.94 -17.69
C ASN A 14 -4.74 -12.16 -18.31
N LEU A 15 -3.41 -12.22 -18.20
CA LEU A 15 -2.60 -13.32 -18.75
C LEU A 15 -2.94 -14.68 -18.12
N LEU A 16 -3.31 -14.70 -16.84
CA LEU A 16 -3.63 -15.93 -16.11
C LEU A 16 -5.13 -16.27 -16.12
N GLY A 17 -5.95 -15.48 -16.83
CA GLY A 17 -7.40 -15.70 -16.94
C GLY A 17 -8.13 -15.51 -15.62
N TRP A 18 -7.60 -14.69 -14.71
CA TRP A 18 -8.19 -14.43 -13.38
C TRP A 18 -9.20 -13.29 -13.39
N SER A 19 -9.08 -12.38 -14.35
CA SER A 19 -10.15 -11.47 -14.75
C SER A 19 -9.91 -10.98 -16.18
N ASP A 20 -10.98 -10.54 -16.82
CA ASP A 20 -10.86 -9.63 -17.94
C ASP A 20 -10.48 -8.24 -17.42
N VAL A 21 -9.57 -7.55 -18.10
CA VAL A 21 -9.09 -6.22 -17.68
C VAL A 21 -9.44 -5.21 -18.76
N LEU A 22 -10.35 -4.31 -18.42
CA LEU A 22 -10.73 -3.20 -19.28
C LEU A 22 -10.11 -1.91 -18.71
N TRP A 23 -9.52 -1.12 -19.60
CA TRP A 23 -8.95 0.18 -19.24
C TRP A 23 -9.98 1.25 -19.52
N ASN A 24 -10.54 1.84 -18.47
CA ASN A 24 -11.41 2.98 -18.61
C ASN A 24 -10.59 4.27 -18.48
N ILE A 25 -10.47 5.01 -19.59
CA ILE A 25 -9.74 6.29 -19.64
C ILE A 25 -10.68 7.46 -19.33
N ASP A 26 -11.99 7.23 -19.26
CA ASP A 26 -12.95 8.24 -18.81
C ASP A 26 -12.82 8.43 -17.31
N ILE A 27 -11.99 9.40 -16.91
CA ILE A 27 -11.85 9.84 -15.52
C ILE A 27 -13.24 10.34 -15.07
N PRO A 28 -13.89 9.68 -14.08
CA PRO A 28 -15.17 10.14 -13.56
C PRO A 28 -15.05 11.59 -13.12
N GLY A 29 -16.11 12.38 -13.35
CA GLY A 29 -16.16 13.84 -13.18
C GLY A 29 -15.23 14.36 -12.07
N SER A 30 -14.33 15.28 -12.46
CA SER A 30 -13.14 15.76 -11.73
C SER A 30 -13.28 16.04 -10.23
N GLN A 31 -14.49 16.26 -9.71
CA GLN A 31 -14.75 16.53 -8.31
C GLN A 31 -14.62 15.30 -7.41
N SER A 32 -15.09 14.11 -7.82
CA SER A 32 -14.99 12.88 -7.01
C SER A 32 -13.53 12.41 -6.88
N PHE A 33 -12.72 12.67 -7.90
CA PHE A 33 -11.30 12.40 -7.94
C PHE A 33 -10.53 13.15 -6.83
N TRP A 34 -10.72 14.47 -6.76
CA TRP A 34 -10.04 15.32 -5.78
C TRP A 34 -10.52 15.08 -4.35
N ILE A 35 -11.83 14.84 -4.16
CA ILE A 35 -12.36 14.50 -2.83
C ILE A 35 -11.77 13.17 -2.35
N SER A 36 -11.72 12.14 -3.20
CA SER A 36 -11.12 10.86 -2.85
C SER A 36 -9.64 11.00 -2.52
N ALA A 37 -8.91 11.85 -3.26
CA ALA A 37 -7.51 12.12 -2.97
C ALA A 37 -7.34 12.80 -1.59
N ALA A 38 -8.17 13.80 -1.29
CA ALA A 38 -8.16 14.47 0.00
C ALA A 38 -8.50 13.51 1.15
N ILE A 39 -9.49 12.64 0.98
CA ILE A 39 -9.85 11.62 1.98
C ILE A 39 -8.66 10.70 2.25
N VAL A 40 -8.09 10.09 1.21
CA VAL A 40 -6.94 9.19 1.37
C VAL A 40 -5.75 9.91 2.00
N LEU A 41 -5.48 11.15 1.60
CA LEU A 41 -4.33 11.88 2.15
C LEU A 41 -4.54 12.27 3.62
N PHE A 42 -5.66 12.91 3.96
CA PHE A 42 -5.86 13.54 5.26
C PHE A 42 -6.47 12.64 6.32
N PHE A 43 -7.22 11.61 5.92
CA PHE A 43 -7.91 10.72 6.86
C PHE A 43 -7.30 9.32 6.95
N GLU A 44 -6.49 8.92 5.97
CA GLU A 44 -5.87 7.60 5.94
C GLU A 44 -4.32 7.74 6.05
N ALA A 45 -3.67 8.25 5.00
CA ALA A 45 -2.21 8.28 4.91
C ALA A 45 -1.54 9.15 5.99
N ILE A 46 -1.95 10.41 6.17
CA ILE A 46 -1.35 11.29 7.18
C ILE A 46 -1.57 10.73 8.59
N PRO A 47 -2.82 10.45 9.05
CA PRO A 47 -3.04 10.00 10.41
C PRO A 47 -2.31 8.69 10.73
N GLU A 48 -2.36 7.71 9.83
CA GLU A 48 -1.73 6.41 10.06
C GLU A 48 -0.20 6.52 10.06
N GLU A 49 0.41 7.22 9.10
CA GLU A 49 1.88 7.35 9.08
C GLU A 49 2.41 8.18 10.26
N PHE A 50 1.70 9.23 10.68
CA PHE A 50 2.06 9.96 11.89
C PHE A 50 1.93 9.09 13.15
N ALA A 51 0.89 8.28 13.28
CA ALA A 51 0.69 7.40 14.43
C ALA A 51 1.75 6.28 14.47
N PHE A 52 1.89 5.50 13.40
CA PHE A 52 2.72 4.30 13.38
C PHE A 52 4.21 4.61 13.16
N ARG A 53 4.54 5.49 12.21
CA ARG A 53 5.92 5.73 11.76
C ARG A 53 6.52 7.00 12.37
N GLY A 54 5.66 7.94 12.75
CA GLY A 54 6.03 9.11 13.55
C GLY A 54 6.13 8.77 15.03
N TYR A 55 5.00 8.52 15.67
CA TYR A 55 4.91 8.40 17.12
C TYR A 55 5.37 7.04 17.65
N LEU A 56 4.74 5.93 17.22
CA LEU A 56 5.04 4.59 17.75
C LEU A 56 6.48 4.18 17.45
N TYR A 57 6.89 4.24 16.19
CA TYR A 57 8.27 3.93 15.81
C TYR A 57 9.28 4.92 16.40
N GLY A 58 9.01 6.24 16.32
CA GLY A 58 9.91 7.28 16.80
C GLY A 58 10.15 7.22 18.31
N LYS A 59 9.09 7.06 19.12
CA LYS A 59 9.24 6.81 20.56
C LYS A 59 9.81 5.42 20.86
N GLY A 60 9.47 4.43 20.05
CA GLY A 60 10.07 3.10 20.12
C GLY A 60 11.60 3.18 20.08
N LEU A 61 12.17 3.92 19.12
CA LEU A 61 13.61 4.11 19.01
C LEU A 61 14.29 4.73 20.25
N GLN A 62 13.56 5.48 21.07
CA GLN A 62 14.09 6.03 22.32
C GLN A 62 14.23 4.97 23.42
N LYS A 63 13.48 3.85 23.31
CA LYS A 63 13.40 2.80 24.34
C LYS A 63 13.93 1.45 23.90
N MET A 64 14.01 1.19 22.60
CA MET A 64 14.42 -0.09 22.02
C MET A 64 15.18 0.10 20.70
N ASN A 65 15.86 -0.95 20.25
CA ASN A 65 16.56 -0.92 18.96
C ASN A 65 15.59 -0.82 17.77
N ALA A 66 16.12 -0.42 16.61
CA ALA A 66 15.34 -0.21 15.40
C ALA A 66 14.54 -1.44 14.95
N PHE A 67 15.09 -2.65 15.14
CA PHE A 67 14.40 -3.89 14.78
C PHE A 67 13.15 -4.12 15.63
N LYS A 68 13.27 -4.02 16.95
CA LYS A 68 12.13 -4.18 17.87
C LYS A 68 11.08 -3.08 17.68
N ALA A 69 11.51 -1.83 17.50
CA ALA A 69 10.59 -0.72 17.24
C ALA A 69 9.84 -0.91 15.91
N SER A 70 10.53 -1.40 14.88
CA SER A 70 9.94 -1.72 13.59
C SER A 70 8.92 -2.85 13.70
N ALA A 71 9.28 -3.95 14.36
CA ALA A 71 8.39 -5.09 14.57
C ALA A 71 7.12 -4.68 15.32
N LEU A 72 7.24 -3.87 16.38
CA LEU A 72 6.09 -3.37 17.13
C LEU A 72 5.17 -2.51 16.25
N SER A 73 5.73 -1.57 15.48
CA SER A 73 4.94 -0.71 14.59
C SER A 73 4.18 -1.53 13.54
N ILE A 74 4.85 -2.52 12.93
CA ILE A 74 4.25 -3.44 11.95
C ILE A 74 3.13 -4.27 12.58
N LEU A 75 3.37 -4.89 13.73
CA LEU A 75 2.39 -5.75 14.39
C LEU A 75 1.14 -4.96 14.80
N LEU A 76 1.32 -3.76 15.37
CA LEU A 76 0.19 -2.91 15.74
C LEU A 76 -0.59 -2.43 14.52
N PHE A 77 0.08 -2.14 13.40
CA PHE A 77 -0.58 -1.77 12.16
C PHE A 77 -1.44 -2.92 11.60
N VAL A 78 -0.92 -4.14 11.58
CA VAL A 78 -1.67 -5.32 11.11
C VAL A 78 -2.80 -5.69 12.07
N ALA A 79 -2.63 -5.45 13.37
CA ALA A 79 -3.67 -5.68 14.37
C ALA A 79 -4.80 -4.64 14.32
N LEU A 80 -4.54 -3.44 13.77
CA LEU A 80 -5.52 -2.36 13.69
C LEU A 80 -6.87 -2.81 13.06
N PRO A 81 -6.93 -3.38 11.84
CA PRO A 81 -8.19 -3.83 11.25
C PRO A 81 -8.89 -4.93 12.06
N VAL A 82 -8.12 -5.79 12.76
CA VAL A 82 -8.69 -6.83 13.63
C VAL A 82 -9.37 -6.20 14.84
N ALA A 83 -8.81 -5.12 15.37
CA ALA A 83 -9.36 -4.39 16.50
C ALA A 83 -10.53 -3.47 16.12
N THR A 84 -10.50 -2.88 14.91
CA THR A 84 -11.54 -1.93 14.47
C THR A 84 -12.75 -2.60 13.84
N ALA A 85 -12.62 -3.79 13.24
CA ALA A 85 -13.75 -4.50 12.63
C ALA A 85 -14.92 -4.77 13.60
N PRO A 86 -14.70 -5.27 14.84
CA PRO A 86 -15.79 -5.42 15.81
C PRO A 86 -16.45 -4.09 16.18
N ILE A 87 -15.66 -3.01 16.27
CA ILE A 87 -16.16 -1.66 16.59
C ILE A 87 -17.04 -1.15 15.44
N GLN A 88 -16.64 -1.36 14.18
CA GLN A 88 -17.48 -1.03 13.02
C GLN A 88 -18.80 -1.81 13.05
N GLY A 89 -18.75 -3.12 13.30
CA GLY A 89 -19.94 -3.95 13.40
C GLY A 89 -20.92 -3.47 14.48
N LEU A 90 -20.41 -3.01 15.62
CA LEU A 90 -21.23 -2.45 16.70
C LEU A 90 -21.82 -1.07 16.38
N LEU A 91 -21.08 -0.21 15.67
CA LEU A 91 -21.49 1.18 15.42
C LEU A 91 -22.34 1.35 14.16
N PHE A 92 -22.12 0.52 13.14
CA PHE A 92 -22.67 0.70 11.81
C PHE A 92 -23.44 -0.53 11.29
N ASP A 93 -23.66 -1.53 12.15
CA ASP A 93 -24.33 -2.81 11.83
C ASP A 93 -23.78 -3.51 10.58
N SER A 94 -22.52 -3.19 10.25
CA SER A 94 -21.82 -3.65 9.06
C SER A 94 -20.31 -3.52 9.28
N VAL A 95 -19.56 -4.43 8.68
CA VAL A 95 -18.10 -4.40 8.66
C VAL A 95 -17.70 -4.30 7.20
N TYR A 96 -16.79 -3.41 6.87
CA TYR A 96 -16.25 -3.31 5.52
C TYR A 96 -14.75 -3.06 5.58
N VAL A 97 -13.98 -4.13 5.37
CA VAL A 97 -12.52 -4.11 5.49
C VAL A 97 -11.92 -4.84 4.29
N GLY A 98 -11.09 -4.13 3.51
CA GLY A 98 -10.41 -4.73 2.36
C GLY A 98 -11.34 -5.24 1.25
N GLY A 99 -12.55 -4.70 1.13
CA GLY A 99 -13.55 -5.13 0.16
C GLY A 99 -14.43 -6.30 0.61
N HIS A 100 -14.30 -6.73 1.87
CA HIS A 100 -15.03 -7.87 2.43
C HIS A 100 -15.84 -7.47 3.66
N SER A 101 -16.91 -8.22 3.94
CA SER A 101 -17.75 -8.06 5.14
C SER A 101 -17.08 -8.54 6.44
N GLN A 102 -15.83 -9.00 6.34
CA GLN A 102 -15.05 -9.53 7.44
C GLN A 102 -13.56 -9.40 7.14
N VAL A 103 -12.73 -9.43 8.18
CA VAL A 103 -11.27 -9.46 8.03
C VAL A 103 -10.85 -10.82 7.50
N THR A 104 -10.26 -10.85 6.31
CA THR A 104 -9.79 -12.10 5.67
C THR A 104 -8.29 -12.31 5.89
N GLY A 105 -7.83 -13.56 5.80
CA GLY A 105 -6.40 -13.89 5.88
C GLY A 105 -5.59 -13.23 4.75
N GLY A 106 -6.12 -13.21 3.52
CA GLY A 106 -5.48 -12.54 2.37
C GLY A 106 -5.30 -11.04 2.58
N TYR A 107 -6.28 -10.38 3.19
CA TYR A 107 -6.17 -8.99 3.59
C TYR A 107 -5.09 -8.76 4.65
N LEU A 108 -5.02 -9.61 5.69
CA LEU A 108 -3.98 -9.48 6.72
C LEU A 108 -2.57 -9.69 6.15
N ILE A 109 -2.40 -10.61 5.20
CA ILE A 109 -1.14 -10.81 4.48
C ILE A 109 -0.77 -9.53 3.70
N THR A 110 -1.72 -8.94 2.99
CA THR A 110 -1.53 -7.65 2.29
C THR A 110 -1.10 -6.55 3.25
N MET A 111 -1.80 -6.39 4.37
CA MET A 111 -1.49 -5.39 5.40
C MET A 111 -0.10 -5.60 5.99
N PHE A 112 0.31 -6.85 6.21
CA PHE A 112 1.65 -7.17 6.71
C PHE A 112 2.75 -6.72 5.74
N PHE A 113 2.65 -7.08 4.45
CA PHE A 113 3.64 -6.67 3.46
C PHE A 113 3.67 -5.15 3.24
N PHE A 114 2.49 -4.52 3.22
CA PHE A 114 2.39 -3.06 3.16
C PHE A 114 3.09 -2.40 4.36
N ALA A 115 2.85 -2.90 5.58
CA ALA A 115 3.46 -2.38 6.80
C ALA A 115 4.98 -2.55 6.82
N VAL A 116 5.48 -3.72 6.41
CA VAL A 116 6.93 -3.99 6.31
C VAL A 116 7.58 -3.02 5.31
N PHE A 117 6.96 -2.83 4.15
CA PHE A 117 7.46 -1.91 3.12
C PHE A 117 7.49 -0.47 3.63
N GLN A 118 6.41 0.00 4.25
CA GLN A 118 6.36 1.34 4.85
C GLN A 118 7.43 1.53 5.91
N GLN A 119 7.63 0.53 6.76
CA GLN A 119 8.64 0.58 7.80
C GLN A 119 10.06 0.61 7.23
N PHE A 120 10.32 -0.13 6.15
CA PHE A 120 11.57 -0.02 5.41
C PHE A 120 11.77 1.39 4.85
N LEU A 121 10.75 1.99 4.21
CA LEU A 121 10.84 3.34 3.69
C LEU A 121 11.19 4.32 4.81
N ARG A 122 10.51 4.23 5.95
CA ARG A 122 10.77 5.06 7.13
C ARG A 122 12.20 4.91 7.66
N TYR A 123 12.71 3.67 7.72
CA TYR A 123 14.05 3.36 8.21
C TYR A 123 15.13 3.92 7.29
N HIS A 124 14.98 3.77 5.97
CA HIS A 124 16.00 4.17 5.00
C HIS A 124 15.94 5.65 4.59
N SER A 125 14.74 6.21 4.44
CA SER A 125 14.59 7.61 4.04
C SER A 125 14.81 8.57 5.20
N GLY A 126 14.62 8.10 6.44
CA GLY A 126 14.57 8.98 7.60
C GLY A 126 13.39 9.95 7.61
N SER A 127 12.49 9.88 6.63
CA SER A 127 11.39 10.82 6.40
C SER A 127 10.03 10.14 6.48
N ILE A 128 9.12 10.72 7.28
CA ILE A 128 7.72 10.29 7.35
C ILE A 128 7.00 10.64 6.04
N TRP A 129 7.37 11.74 5.38
CA TRP A 129 6.76 12.19 4.13
C TRP A 129 6.94 11.19 2.98
N THR A 130 8.05 10.44 2.96
CA THR A 130 8.24 9.35 2.00
C THR A 130 7.20 8.24 2.20
N GLY A 131 6.91 7.89 3.46
CA GLY A 131 5.88 6.91 3.80
C GLY A 131 4.47 7.42 3.47
N ILE A 132 4.17 8.68 3.79
CA ILE A 132 2.88 9.34 3.45
C ILE A 132 2.68 9.32 1.94
N GLY A 133 3.68 9.73 1.15
CA GLY A 133 3.56 9.76 -0.31
C GLY A 133 3.29 8.38 -0.89
N PHE A 134 4.02 7.35 -0.43
CA PHE A 134 3.78 5.97 -0.86
C PHE A 134 2.40 5.47 -0.42
N HIS A 135 2.03 5.68 0.84
CA HIS A 135 0.72 5.29 1.38
C HIS A 135 -0.40 5.85 0.52
N PHE A 136 -0.38 7.18 0.38
CA PHE A 136 -1.37 7.93 -0.36
C PHE A 136 -1.52 7.37 -1.76
N SER A 137 -0.42 7.30 -2.53
CA SER A 137 -0.55 6.88 -3.91
C SER A 137 -0.82 5.38 -4.07
N PHE A 138 -0.48 4.52 -3.10
CA PHE A 138 -0.89 3.12 -3.09
C PHE A 138 -2.40 2.96 -2.89
N VAL A 139 -2.93 3.52 -1.80
CA VAL A 139 -4.36 3.39 -1.45
C VAL A 139 -5.25 4.15 -2.44
N TYR A 140 -4.80 5.32 -2.89
CA TYR A 140 -5.54 6.12 -3.83
C TYR A 140 -5.70 5.42 -5.18
N LEU A 141 -4.64 4.80 -5.70
CA LEU A 141 -4.72 4.09 -6.97
C LEU A 141 -5.48 2.77 -6.87
N LEU A 142 -5.43 2.10 -5.71
CA LEU A 142 -6.29 0.95 -5.43
C LEU A 142 -7.78 1.27 -5.51
N ARG A 143 -8.16 2.52 -5.20
CA ARG A 143 -9.55 2.98 -5.21
C ARG A 143 -10.17 3.05 -6.61
N TYR A 144 -9.35 2.92 -7.66
CA TYR A 144 -9.76 2.90 -9.07
C TYR A 144 -9.44 1.56 -9.75
N LEU A 145 -9.21 0.51 -8.95
CA LEU A 145 -9.06 -0.86 -9.42
C LEU A 145 -10.19 -1.70 -8.80
N GLY A 146 -11.10 -2.19 -9.62
CA GLY A 146 -12.29 -2.86 -9.13
C GLY A 146 -13.24 -3.27 -10.25
N PRO A 147 -14.41 -3.85 -9.92
CA PRO A 147 -15.35 -4.35 -10.91
C PRO A 147 -16.26 -3.29 -11.51
N GLU A 148 -16.29 -2.07 -10.95
CA GLU A 148 -17.24 -1.04 -11.33
C GLU A 148 -16.86 -0.43 -12.69
N SER A 149 -17.87 -0.07 -13.49
CA SER A 149 -17.62 0.55 -14.80
C SER A 149 -16.93 1.90 -14.71
N SER A 150 -16.94 2.54 -13.54
CA SER A 150 -16.22 3.78 -13.25
C SER A 150 -14.75 3.59 -12.86
N ASP A 151 -14.29 2.36 -12.65
CA ASP A 151 -12.90 2.08 -12.28
C ASP A 151 -11.97 2.26 -13.47
N ILE A 152 -10.79 2.87 -13.25
CA ILE A 152 -9.78 3.07 -14.30
C ILE A 152 -9.27 1.73 -14.82
N ILE A 153 -9.08 0.78 -13.89
CA ILE A 153 -8.76 -0.61 -14.21
C ILE A 153 -9.98 -1.43 -13.78
N GLN A 154 -10.88 -1.63 -14.74
CA GLN A 154 -12.09 -2.41 -14.52
C GLN A 154 -11.78 -3.90 -14.66
N LEU A 155 -12.15 -4.67 -13.64
CA LEU A 155 -12.00 -6.11 -13.57
C LEU A 155 -13.36 -6.78 -13.83
N THR A 156 -13.53 -7.42 -14.98
CA THR A 156 -14.80 -8.05 -15.38
C THR A 156 -14.68 -9.58 -15.46
N GLY A 157 -15.82 -10.26 -15.58
CA GLY A 157 -15.91 -11.73 -15.62
C GLY A 157 -15.98 -12.39 -14.23
N ASP A 158 -15.59 -13.66 -14.15
CA ASP A 158 -15.45 -14.38 -12.87
C ASP A 158 -14.18 -13.92 -12.14
N VAL A 159 -14.25 -12.73 -11.55
CA VAL A 159 -13.13 -12.10 -10.86
C VAL A 159 -12.68 -12.96 -9.69
N GLN A 160 -11.53 -13.62 -9.83
CA GLN A 160 -10.92 -14.35 -8.74
C GLN A 160 -10.25 -13.39 -7.76
N GLN A 161 -11.02 -12.93 -6.76
CA GLN A 161 -10.55 -11.94 -5.78
C GLN A 161 -9.37 -12.44 -4.94
N GLY A 162 -9.30 -13.74 -4.64
CA GLY A 162 -8.20 -14.34 -3.87
C GLY A 162 -6.83 -14.12 -4.53
N PRO A 163 -6.63 -14.56 -5.79
CA PRO A 163 -5.41 -14.29 -6.55
C PRO A 163 -5.04 -12.80 -6.65
N LEU A 164 -6.01 -11.91 -6.88
CA LEU A 164 -5.75 -10.46 -6.96
C LEU A 164 -5.24 -9.88 -5.63
N GLN A 165 -5.74 -10.36 -4.50
CA GLN A 165 -5.24 -10.02 -3.16
C GLN A 165 -3.83 -10.54 -2.89
N VAL A 166 -3.31 -11.48 -3.68
CA VAL A 166 -1.93 -12.00 -3.58
C VAL A 166 -1.00 -11.28 -4.56
N VAL A 167 -1.43 -11.02 -5.79
CA VAL A 167 -0.63 -10.34 -6.81
C VAL A 167 -0.30 -8.91 -6.41
N LEU A 168 -1.23 -8.20 -5.77
CA LEU A 168 -1.01 -6.83 -5.36
C LEU A 168 0.13 -6.70 -4.33
N PRO A 169 0.19 -7.47 -3.24
CA PRO A 169 1.37 -7.59 -2.38
C PRO A 169 2.64 -7.98 -3.13
N VAL A 170 2.57 -8.92 -4.07
CA VAL A 170 3.73 -9.32 -4.90
C VAL A 170 4.21 -8.14 -5.75
N GLY A 171 3.32 -7.34 -6.33
CA GLY A 171 3.64 -6.12 -7.06
C GLY A 171 4.32 -5.07 -6.18
N ILE A 172 3.88 -4.93 -4.92
CA ILE A 172 4.54 -4.07 -3.92
C ILE A 172 5.96 -4.58 -3.64
N ILE A 173 6.15 -5.89 -3.44
CA ILE A 173 7.46 -6.52 -3.19
C ILE A 173 8.38 -6.38 -4.41
N LEU A 174 7.86 -6.51 -5.64
CA LEU A 174 8.65 -6.31 -6.85
C LEU A 174 9.03 -4.84 -7.04
N GLY A 175 8.11 -3.91 -6.75
CA GLY A 175 8.40 -2.49 -6.70
C GLY A 175 9.49 -2.15 -5.66
N PHE A 176 9.43 -2.81 -4.49
CA PHE A 176 10.45 -2.73 -3.45
C PHE A 176 11.81 -3.20 -3.91
N ALA A 177 11.87 -4.39 -4.51
CA ALA A 177 13.10 -4.97 -5.02
C ALA A 177 13.73 -4.07 -6.09
N ALA A 178 12.91 -3.45 -6.95
CA ALA A 178 13.38 -2.49 -7.94
C ALA A 178 13.96 -1.23 -7.27
N VAL A 179 13.26 -0.63 -6.30
CA VAL A 179 13.76 0.55 -5.54
C VAL A 179 15.08 0.23 -4.86
N LEU A 180 15.16 -0.91 -4.18
CA LEU A 180 16.36 -1.40 -3.52
C LEU A 180 17.53 -1.60 -4.48
N TRP A 181 17.27 -2.20 -5.64
CA TRP A 181 18.24 -2.42 -6.69
C TRP A 181 18.79 -1.10 -7.24
N PHE A 182 17.90 -0.15 -7.58
CA PHE A 182 18.31 1.19 -8.05
C PHE A 182 19.08 1.96 -6.98
N TYR A 183 18.64 1.91 -5.72
CA TYR A 183 19.33 2.54 -4.60
C TYR A 183 20.74 1.96 -4.43
N ARG A 184 20.89 0.63 -4.43
CA ARG A 184 22.19 -0.04 -4.32
C ARG A 184 23.11 0.27 -5.50
N LYS A 185 22.57 0.28 -6.72
CA LYS A 185 23.32 0.64 -7.94
C LYS A 185 23.84 2.08 -7.88
N SER A 186 23.04 3.03 -7.42
CA SER A 186 23.45 4.44 -7.31
C SER A 186 24.51 4.69 -6.22
N ARG A 187 24.50 3.91 -5.13
CA ARG A 187 25.56 3.94 -4.10
C ARG A 187 26.87 3.38 -4.63
N ILE A 188 26.83 2.21 -5.28
CA ILE A 188 28.02 1.61 -5.91
C ILE A 188 28.65 2.55 -6.94
N GLN A 189 27.85 3.27 -7.74
CA GLN A 189 28.39 4.26 -8.69
C GLN A 189 29.04 5.47 -8.03
N LYS A 190 28.60 5.89 -6.84
CA LYS A 190 29.26 6.95 -6.06
C LYS A 190 30.58 6.47 -5.47
N ASP A 191 30.64 5.22 -5.04
CA ASP A 191 31.86 4.62 -4.48
C ASP A 191 32.91 4.29 -5.56
N ILE A 192 32.50 4.11 -6.83
CA ILE A 192 33.38 3.86 -8.00
C ILE A 192 33.95 5.15 -8.61
N LYS A 193 33.46 6.34 -8.23
CA LYS A 193 34.08 7.63 -8.61
C LYS A 193 34.88 8.24 -7.45
N PRO A 194 36.01 7.67 -7.01
CA PRO A 194 36.99 8.44 -6.25
C PRO A 194 37.82 9.26 -7.26
N PHE A 195 37.79 10.58 -7.11
CA PHE A 195 38.74 11.53 -7.73
C PHE A 195 38.90 11.47 -9.26
N SER A 196 38.11 12.29 -9.96
CA SER A 196 38.65 13.04 -11.10
C SER A 196 38.41 14.51 -10.81
N SER A 197 39.44 15.17 -10.28
CA SER A 197 39.61 16.62 -10.23
C SER A 197 39.66 17.20 -11.64
#